data_AF-A0AA88A6B9-F1
#
_entry.id   AF-A0AA88A6B9-F1
#
_cell.length_a   1.000
_cell.length_b   1.000
_cell.length_c   1.000
_cell.angle_alpha   90.00
_cell.angle_beta   90.00
_cell.angle_gamma   90.00
#
_symmetry.space_group_name_H-M   'P 1'
#
loop_
_entity.id
_entity.type
_entity.pdbx_description
1 polymer ?
#
loop_
_entity_poly.entity_id
_entity_poly.type
_entity_poly.pdbx_seq_one_letter_code
_entity_poly.pdbx_strand_id
1 'polypeptide(L)' 'MSAFGVVGLALNLRAYDFVSQEIRAAEDPEFETCYTKNILLNEGIRAWMAAQDQPHENFIFPEEVLSRGNAL' A
#
# COMPACT_ATOMS: atom_id res chain seq x y z
N MET A 1 -11.91 -16.08 14.92
CA MET A 1 -12.18 -15.49 13.58
C MET A 1 -10.90 -15.09 12.85
N SER A 2 -9.86 -14.58 13.53
CA SER A 2 -8.56 -14.20 12.92
C SER A 2 -7.94 -15.27 12.02
N ALA A 3 -7.96 -16.55 12.44
CA ALA A 3 -7.38 -17.66 11.68
C ALA A 3 -7.98 -17.81 10.26
N PHE A 4 -9.29 -17.65 10.09
CA PHE A 4 -9.92 -17.70 8.77
C PHE A 4 -9.45 -16.55 7.87
N GLY A 5 -9.26 -15.36 8.43
CA GLY A 5 -8.68 -14.23 7.70
C GLY A 5 -7.26 -14.52 7.23
N VAL A 6 -6.42 -15.11 8.08
CA VAL A 6 -5.03 -15.49 7.73
C VAL A 6 -4.99 -16.54 6.62
N VAL A 7 -5.92 -17.50 6.59
CA VAL A 7 -6.03 -18.46 5.48
C VAL A 7 -6.28 -17.74 4.14
N GLY A 8 -7.09 -16.67 4.13
CA GLY A 8 -7.27 -15.83 2.94
C GLY A 8 -5.99 -15.09 2.54
N LEU A 9 -5.28 -14.52 3.53
CA LEU A 9 -3.99 -13.84 3.31
C LEU A 9 -2.93 -14.75 2.69
N ALA A 10 -2.92 -16.05 3.02
CA ALA A 10 -2.02 -17.02 2.41
C ALA A 10 -2.18 -17.13 0.88
N LEU A 11 -3.35 -16.75 0.34
CA LEU A 11 -3.65 -16.71 -1.08
C LEU A 11 -3.74 -15.27 -1.63
N ASN A 12 -3.23 -14.28 -0.87
CA ASN A 12 -3.38 -12.85 -1.14
C ASN A 12 -4.83 -12.35 -1.24
N LEU A 13 -5.81 -13.11 -0.74
CA LEU A 13 -7.22 -12.73 -0.71
C LEU A 13 -7.47 -11.77 0.46
N ARG A 14 -7.28 -10.48 0.17
CA ARG A 14 -7.28 -9.39 1.15
C ARG A 14 -8.55 -8.56 1.04
N ALA A 15 -9.07 -8.13 2.18
CA ALA A 15 -9.91 -6.93 2.26
C ALA A 15 -9.00 -5.69 2.20
N TYR A 16 -8.31 -5.51 1.06
CA TYR A 16 -7.32 -4.44 0.89
C TYR A 16 -8.02 -3.12 0.57
N ASP A 17 -8.95 -3.13 -0.40
CA ASP A 17 -9.60 -1.92 -0.88
C ASP A 17 -11.12 -1.91 -0.69
N PHE A 18 -11.67 -0.70 -0.50
CA PHE A 18 -13.06 -0.39 -0.77
C PHE A 18 -13.19 0.26 -2.14
N VAL A 19 -13.65 -0.50 -3.13
CA VAL A 19 -13.78 -0.04 -4.53
C VAL A 19 -14.56 1.27 -4.66
N SER A 20 -15.62 1.47 -3.85
CA SER A 20 -16.38 2.72 -3.88
C SER A 20 -15.58 3.94 -3.41
N GLN A 21 -14.63 3.75 -2.48
CA GLN A 21 -13.77 4.84 -2.02
C GLN A 21 -12.68 5.14 -3.04
N GLU A 22 -12.09 4.12 -3.66
CA GLU A 22 -11.12 4.29 -4.76
C GLU A 22 -11.73 5.04 -5.94
N ILE A 23 -12.95 4.68 -6.37
CA ILE A 23 -13.65 5.38 -7.45
C ILE A 23 -13.83 6.86 -7.10
N ARG A 24 -14.29 7.16 -5.88
CA ARG A 24 -14.51 8.55 -5.48
C ARG A 24 -13.20 9.34 -5.37
N ALA A 25 -12.17 8.76 -4.76
CA ALA A 25 -10.86 9.39 -4.61
C ALA A 25 -10.15 9.60 -5.96
N ALA A 26 -10.40 8.73 -6.94
CA ALA A 26 -9.87 8.87 -8.29
C ALA A 26 -10.55 10.01 -9.08
N GLU A 27 -11.84 10.26 -8.84
CA GLU A 27 -12.59 11.34 -9.49
C GLU A 27 -12.44 12.70 -8.78
N ASP A 28 -12.29 12.69 -7.46
CA ASP A 28 -12.30 13.87 -6.60
C ASP A 28 -11.01 13.98 -5.77
N PRO A 29 -10.03 14.81 -6.18
CA PRO A 29 -8.74 14.92 -5.51
C PRO A 29 -8.82 15.57 -4.12
N GLU A 30 -9.95 16.19 -3.76
CA GLU A 30 -10.19 16.73 -2.42
C GLU A 30 -10.79 15.69 -1.47
N PHE A 31 -11.23 14.54 -2.00
CA PHE A 31 -11.80 13.47 -1.19
C PHE A 31 -10.71 12.68 -0.46
N GLU A 32 -10.59 12.93 0.84
CA GLU A 32 -9.65 12.23 1.71
C GLU A 32 -10.35 11.60 2.92
N THR A 33 -9.97 10.37 3.27
CA THR A 33 -10.44 9.68 4.47
C THR A 33 -9.25 9.01 5.18
N CYS A 34 -9.45 8.54 6.42
CA CYS A 34 -8.42 7.74 7.09
C CYS A 34 -8.04 6.47 6.31
N TYR A 35 -8.96 5.91 5.53
CA TYR A 35 -8.67 4.74 4.69
C TYR A 35 -7.69 5.09 3.56
N THR A 36 -7.95 6.15 2.78
CA THR A 36 -7.06 6.53 1.66
C THR A 36 -5.69 6.98 2.16
N LYS A 37 -5.63 7.65 3.31
CA LYS A 37 -4.36 7.99 4.00
C LYS A 37 -3.54 6.75 4.38
N ASN A 38 -4.20 5.68 4.85
CA ASN A 38 -3.50 4.45 5.21
C ASN A 38 -2.93 3.71 3.99
N ILE A 39 -3.56 3.85 2.81
CA ILE A 39 -3.01 3.29 1.56
C ILE A 39 -1.66 3.93 1.23
N LEU A 40 -1.55 5.26 1.36
CA LEU A 40 -0.27 5.97 1.15
C LEU A 40 0.83 5.49 2.10
N LEU A 41 0.49 5.23 3.37
CA LEU A 41 1.44 4.65 4.33
C LEU A 41 1.89 3.24 3.90
N ASN A 42 0.95 2.41 3.44
CA ASN A 42 1.25 1.07 2.97
C ASN A 42 2.12 1.07 1.71
N GLU A 43 1.94 2.03 0.81
CA GLU A 43 2.81 2.23 -0.36
C GLU A 43 4.24 2.55 0.06
N GLY A 44 4.41 3.47 1.01
CA GLY A 44 5.70 3.78 1.61
C GLY A 44 6.36 2.53 2.20
N ILE A 45 5.65 1.78 3.04
CA ILE A 45 6.18 0.55 3.64
C ILE A 45 6.68 -0.43 2.57
N ARG A 46 5.88 -0.66 1.51
CA ARG A 46 6.28 -1.58 0.43
C ARG A 46 7.52 -1.11 -0.31
N ALA A 47 7.55 0.15 -0.76
CA ALA A 47 8.66 0.67 -1.55
C ALA A 47 9.97 0.71 -0.75
N TRP A 48 9.89 1.14 0.52
CA TRP A 48 11.06 1.33 1.36
C TRP A 48 11.61 0.02 1.94
N MET A 49 10.76 -0.97 2.23
CA MET A 49 11.20 -2.23 2.84
C MET A 49 11.53 -3.33 1.83
N ALA A 50 10.87 -3.36 0.66
CA ALA A 50 10.94 -4.52 -0.24
C ALA A 50 12.36 -4.87 -0.70
N ALA A 51 13.23 -3.88 -0.96
CA ALA A 51 14.59 -4.15 -1.43
C ALA A 51 15.45 -4.95 -0.42
N GLN A 52 15.22 -4.78 0.88
CA GLN A 52 15.94 -5.51 1.93
C GLN A 52 15.18 -6.74 2.41
N ASP A 53 13.85 -6.66 2.51
CA ASP A 53 12.99 -7.75 2.99
C ASP A 53 12.84 -8.89 1.96
N GLN A 54 12.96 -8.57 0.66
CA GLN A 54 12.85 -9.51 -0.45
C GLN A 54 14.14 -9.53 -1.28
N PRO A 55 15.28 -9.96 -0.70
CA PRO A 55 16.59 -9.88 -1.36
C PRO A 55 16.67 -10.77 -2.62
N HIS A 56 15.83 -11.79 -2.73
CA HIS A 56 15.77 -12.67 -3.89
C HIS A 56 15.19 -12.00 -5.15
N GLU A 57 14.42 -10.93 -4.99
CA GLU A 57 13.86 -10.15 -6.11
C GLU A 57 14.86 -9.16 -6.70
N ASN A 58 16.00 -8.92 -6.02
CA ASN A 58 17.05 -8.00 -6.47
C ASN A 58 16.54 -6.59 -6.84
N PHE A 59 15.59 -6.06 -6.07
CA PHE A 59 15.03 -4.72 -6.33
C PHE A 59 16.10 -3.64 -6.22
N ILE A 60 16.14 -2.76 -7.24
CA ILE A 60 16.91 -1.53 -7.23
C ILE A 60 15.93 -0.40 -7.56
N PHE A 61 15.54 0.36 -6.55
CA PHE A 61 14.68 1.53 -6.70
C PHE A 61 15.54 2.80 -6.64
N PRO A 62 15.62 3.60 -7.72
CA PRO A 62 16.21 4.92 -7.68
C PRO A 62 15.50 5.85 -6.68
N GLU A 63 16.19 6.87 -6.16
CA GLU A 63 15.60 7.77 -5.15
C GLU A 63 14.35 8.50 -5.64
N GLU A 64 14.30 8.84 -6.94
CA GLU A 64 13.19 9.56 -7.57
C GLU A 64 11.87 8.78 -7.60
N VAL A 65 11.91 7.45 -7.51
CA VAL A 65 10.70 6.60 -7.53
C VAL A 65 10.21 6.24 -6.13
N LEU A 66 11.00 6.55 -5.08
CA LEU A 66 10.60 6.29 -3.71
C LEU A 66 9.52 7.29 -3.28
N SER A 67 8.35 6.77 -2.91
CA SER A 67 7.25 7.58 -2.39
C SER A 67 7.66 8.28 -1.09
N ARG A 68 7.61 9.62 -1.08
CA ARG A 68 7.87 10.46 0.10
C ARG A 68 6.86 11.59 0.20
N GLY A 69 6.54 11.96 1.43
CA GLY A 69 5.88 13.23 1.73
C GLY A 69 6.86 14.40 1.62
N ASN A 70 6.34 15.62 1.68
CA ASN A 70 7.18 16.81 1.63
C ASN A 70 8.09 16.91 2.88
N ALA A 71 9.39 17.14 2.66
CA ALA A 71 10.40 17.48 3.68
C ALA A 71 10.75 16.43 4.76
N LEU A 72 10.35 15.16 4.57
CA LEU A 72 10.80 14.01 5.38
C LEU A 72 11.91 13.26 4.64
#